data_AF-A0A9P5ZAW5-F1
#
_entry.id   AF-A0A9P5ZAW5-F1
#
_cell.length_a   1.000
_cell.length_b   1.000
_cell.length_c   1.000
_cell.angle_alpha   90.00
_cell.angle_beta   90.00
_cell.angle_gamma   90.00
#
_symmetry.space_group_name_H-M   'P 1'
#
loop_
_entity.id
_entity.type
_entity.pdbx_description
1 polymer ?
#
loop_
_entity_poly.entity_id
_entity_poly.type
_entity_poly.pdbx_seq_one_letter_code
_entity_poly.pdbx_strand_id
1 'polypeptide(L)'
;MPKASSQTSSSQQSSNAGSPAKKGFPRNKKVTEVQDKSLWRPSWIPETATITKTDAMKRYHLNKKDMDGLNYTTTTANSFVKITERFYKAVESHVYKERDVEMRAWEKHGGPEGFQRMLNKRAKGGKKSNNKPKSYEVGVDPAPVPLPAALVPDIDIETPNIILGDIKANMQDRNELWLWDAVNKVLHEMRIPDTSPDGRDRTTLMMCADNTLQGHYPQRPASAYSLPPNSASVEALNKLLSRAPSTQDGPAIDSQYDDAAKNMVVEWKKAYKDKVFAKLSGVLQEHGSYGLETARWIVYDKYVKCGMSSLDYQPNPKWPAESPSQWIWNDSAKFWLENALKRE
;
A
#
# COMPACT_ATOMS: atom_id res chain seq x y z
N MET A 1 -30.10 -26.66 92.20
CA MET A 1 -30.39 -26.76 90.74
C MET A 1 -29.16 -26.30 89.96
N PRO A 2 -28.93 -26.85 88.75
CA PRO A 2 -27.60 -27.29 88.30
C PRO A 2 -27.00 -26.49 87.13
N LYS A 3 -25.78 -26.92 86.73
CA LYS A 3 -25.04 -26.78 85.45
C LYS A 3 -23.87 -25.79 85.49
N ALA A 4 -22.61 -26.23 85.48
CA ALA A 4 -21.83 -26.99 84.47
C ALA A 4 -20.84 -26.00 83.81
N SER A 5 -19.53 -26.28 83.89
CA SER A 5 -18.67 -26.68 82.75
C SER A 5 -18.31 -25.52 81.81
N SER A 6 -17.10 -25.31 81.30
CA SER A 6 -15.82 -26.03 81.29
C SER A 6 -14.73 -25.08 80.74
N GLN A 7 -13.46 -25.44 80.99
CA GLN A 7 -12.29 -25.46 80.10
C GLN A 7 -12.42 -24.74 78.72
N THR A 8 -11.41 -24.09 78.13
CA THR A 8 -10.07 -24.61 77.87
C THR A 8 -9.21 -23.50 77.23
N SER A 9 -7.94 -23.48 77.57
CA SER A 9 -6.85 -22.75 76.94
C SER A 9 -6.56 -23.27 75.53
N SER A 10 -6.41 -22.39 74.54
CA SER A 10 -5.74 -22.74 73.28
C SER A 10 -4.85 -21.59 72.80
N SER A 11 -3.55 -21.70 73.09
CA SER A 11 -2.49 -20.96 72.42
C SER A 11 -2.38 -21.45 70.98
N GLN A 12 -2.87 -20.67 70.02
CA GLN A 12 -2.55 -20.88 68.62
C GLN A 12 -1.19 -20.27 68.31
N GLN A 13 -0.17 -21.14 68.23
CA GLN A 13 1.07 -20.89 67.51
C GLN A 13 0.73 -20.68 66.02
N SER A 14 0.90 -19.45 65.53
CA SER A 14 0.86 -19.14 64.10
C SER A 14 2.18 -19.59 63.46
N SER A 15 2.16 -20.80 62.89
CA SER A 15 3.21 -21.28 61.99
C SER A 15 3.19 -20.42 60.72
N ASN A 16 4.21 -19.57 60.62
CA ASN A 16 4.50 -18.75 59.46
C ASN A 16 4.97 -19.68 58.33
N ALA A 17 4.02 -20.26 57.61
CA ALA A 17 4.28 -21.08 56.43
C ALA A 17 4.80 -20.18 55.30
N GLY A 18 6.12 -20.19 55.11
CA GLY A 18 6.80 -19.52 54.01
C GLY A 18 6.15 -19.88 52.68
N SER A 19 5.56 -18.88 52.02
CA SER A 19 5.02 -19.03 50.69
C SER A 19 6.13 -19.48 49.73
N PRO A 20 5.93 -20.53 48.92
CA PRO A 20 6.94 -21.00 47.99
C PRO A 20 7.28 -19.86 47.00
N ALA A 21 8.56 -19.49 47.00
CA ALA A 21 9.10 -18.52 46.06
C ALA A 21 8.70 -18.92 44.63
N LYS A 22 7.85 -18.10 43.99
CA LYS A 22 7.52 -18.24 42.57
C LYS A 22 8.83 -18.20 41.78
N LYS A 23 9.31 -19.38 41.37
CA LYS A 23 10.38 -19.52 40.38
C LYS A 23 9.92 -18.78 39.14
N GLY A 24 10.50 -17.60 38.90
CA GLY A 24 10.22 -16.80 37.71
C GLY A 24 10.61 -17.62 36.50
N PHE A 25 9.63 -18.08 35.73
CA PHE A 25 9.90 -18.67 34.42
C PHE A 25 10.73 -17.67 33.61
N PRO A 26 11.86 -18.09 33.02
CA PRO A 26 12.66 -17.21 32.19
C PRO A 26 11.77 -16.68 31.08
N ARG A 27 11.55 -15.36 31.10
CA ARG A 27 10.73 -14.67 30.11
C ARG A 27 11.50 -14.75 28.80
N ASN A 28 11.20 -15.75 27.97
CA ASN A 28 11.78 -15.90 26.64
C ASN A 28 11.69 -14.55 25.93
N LYS A 29 12.86 -13.92 25.71
CA LYS A 29 12.95 -12.71 24.91
C LYS A 29 12.45 -13.10 23.52
N LYS A 30 11.25 -12.62 23.18
CA LYS A 30 10.70 -12.79 21.84
C LYS A 30 11.70 -12.16 20.87
N VAL A 31 12.44 -12.99 20.15
CA VAL A 31 13.30 -12.54 19.06
C VAL A 31 12.38 -11.83 18.08
N THR A 32 12.60 -10.53 17.92
CA THR A 32 11.83 -9.73 16.97
C THR A 32 12.50 -9.99 15.63
N GLU A 33 11.79 -10.68 14.75
CA GLU A 33 12.23 -10.94 13.38
C GLU A 33 12.52 -9.59 12.70
N VAL A 34 13.72 -9.44 12.16
CA VAL A 34 14.13 -8.22 11.46
C VAL A 34 13.42 -8.22 10.12
N GLN A 35 12.26 -7.56 10.05
CA GLN A 35 11.58 -7.33 8.79
C GLN A 35 12.42 -6.39 7.92
N ASP A 36 12.43 -6.65 6.61
CA ASP A 36 13.02 -5.74 5.64
C ASP A 36 12.29 -4.39 5.67
N LYS A 37 13.06 -3.31 5.85
CA LYS A 37 12.55 -1.94 5.90
C LYS A 37 11.97 -1.49 4.56
N SER A 38 12.39 -2.13 3.46
CA SER A 38 11.87 -1.85 2.12
C SER A 38 10.37 -2.17 1.99
N LEU A 39 9.86 -3.10 2.81
CA LEU A 39 8.47 -3.53 2.82
C LEU A 39 7.56 -2.65 3.70
N TRP A 40 8.13 -1.66 4.39
CA TRP A 40 7.33 -0.81 5.27
C TRP A 40 6.54 0.21 4.46
N ARG A 41 5.27 0.36 4.84
CA ARG A 41 4.41 1.41 4.30
C ARG A 41 5.05 2.80 4.53
N PRO A 42 4.79 3.79 3.67
CA PRO A 42 5.27 5.15 3.86
C PRO A 42 4.67 5.80 5.12
N SER A 43 5.45 6.67 5.75
CA SER A 43 5.01 7.48 6.90
C SER A 43 3.95 8.50 6.47
N TRP A 44 2.88 8.63 7.27
CA TRP A 44 1.87 9.67 7.10
C TRP A 44 2.22 10.99 7.76
N ILE A 45 3.33 11.01 8.50
CA ILE A 45 3.78 12.19 9.23
C ILE A 45 4.42 13.15 8.22
N PRO A 46 3.98 14.41 8.11
CA PRO A 46 4.61 15.39 7.23
C PRO A 46 6.10 15.55 7.52
N GLU A 47 6.91 15.82 6.49
CA GLU A 47 8.37 15.99 6.65
C GLU A 47 8.77 17.15 7.57
N THR A 48 7.89 18.14 7.65
CA THR A 48 8.04 19.33 8.48
C THR A 48 7.59 19.10 9.92
N ALA A 49 6.96 17.96 10.25
CA ALA A 49 6.48 17.69 11.58
C ALA A 49 7.63 17.39 12.55
N THR A 50 7.59 18.05 13.70
CA THR A 50 8.61 17.92 14.74
C THR A 50 7.99 17.55 16.09
N ILE A 51 8.72 16.81 16.90
CA ILE A 51 8.27 16.33 18.21
C ILE A 51 9.36 16.51 19.28
N THR A 52 8.96 16.88 20.50
CA THR A 52 9.90 16.99 21.63
C THR A 52 10.36 15.60 22.10
N LYS A 53 11.56 15.51 22.69
CA LYS A 53 12.07 14.25 23.25
C LYS A 53 11.08 13.55 24.18
N THR A 54 10.48 14.32 25.09
CA THR A 54 9.55 13.83 26.10
C THR A 54 8.28 13.28 25.45
N ASP A 55 7.73 13.99 24.47
CA ASP A 55 6.57 13.53 23.71
C ASP A 55 6.90 12.30 22.85
N ALA A 56 8.05 12.26 22.20
CA ALA A 56 8.50 11.14 21.39
C ALA A 56 8.55 9.85 22.22
N MET A 57 9.25 9.88 23.36
CA MET A 57 9.33 8.74 24.27
C MET A 57 7.96 8.30 24.79
N LYS A 58 7.09 9.27 25.12
CA LYS A 58 5.78 9.00 25.70
C LYS A 58 4.80 8.43 24.67
N ARG A 59 4.72 9.03 23.47
CA ARG A 59 3.73 8.72 22.44
C ARG A 59 4.11 7.54 21.56
N TYR A 60 5.40 7.43 21.23
CA TYR A 60 5.93 6.33 20.41
C TYR A 60 6.47 5.18 21.26
N HIS A 61 6.34 5.27 22.59
CA HIS A 61 6.77 4.25 23.54
C HIS A 61 8.25 3.84 23.37
N LEU A 62 9.08 4.83 23.04
CA LEU A 62 10.53 4.70 22.92
C LEU A 62 11.21 4.94 24.26
N ASN A 63 12.33 4.24 24.46
CA ASN A 63 13.22 4.44 25.61
C ASN A 63 14.37 5.36 25.20
N LYS A 64 15.15 5.86 26.17
CA LYS A 64 16.31 6.73 25.89
C LYS A 64 17.29 6.10 24.89
N LYS A 65 17.56 4.80 25.02
CA LYS A 65 18.43 4.04 24.10
C LYS A 65 17.89 4.00 22.67
N ASP A 66 16.59 3.91 22.52
CA ASP A 66 15.97 3.89 21.19
C ASP A 66 16.06 5.27 20.52
N MET A 67 16.26 6.34 21.29
CA MET A 67 16.45 7.70 20.75
C MET A 67 17.90 7.99 20.37
N ASP A 68 18.84 7.13 20.74
CA ASP A 68 20.26 7.35 20.46
C ASP A 68 20.50 7.22 18.93
N GLY A 69 21.28 8.16 18.39
CA GLY A 69 21.57 8.25 16.95
C GLY A 69 20.50 8.95 16.10
N LEU A 70 19.38 9.41 16.68
CA LEU A 70 18.44 10.27 15.95
C LEU A 70 18.93 11.72 15.93
N ASN A 71 18.86 12.36 14.76
CA ASN A 71 19.18 13.77 14.61
C ASN A 71 18.14 14.64 15.33
N TYR A 72 18.61 15.67 16.04
CA TYR A 72 17.75 16.62 16.73
C TYR A 72 18.28 18.04 16.59
N THR A 73 17.37 19.00 16.73
CA THR A 73 17.69 20.42 16.89
C THR A 73 17.39 20.83 18.33
N THR A 74 18.24 21.65 18.92
CA THR A 74 18.00 22.21 20.25
C THR A 74 17.22 23.53 20.12
N THR A 75 16.19 23.71 20.93
CA THR A 75 15.37 24.94 20.93
C THR A 75 15.10 25.40 22.35
N THR A 76 15.38 26.68 22.61
CA THR A 76 15.21 27.32 23.93
C THR A 76 13.89 28.10 24.04
N ALA A 77 13.25 28.42 22.91
CA ALA A 77 12.14 29.37 22.85
C ALA A 77 10.85 28.93 23.57
N ASN A 78 10.62 27.63 23.75
CA ASN A 78 9.30 27.09 24.12
C ASN A 78 9.27 26.24 25.39
N SER A 79 10.36 26.20 26.18
CA SER A 79 10.38 25.42 27.42
C SER A 79 10.87 26.25 28.60
N PHE A 80 9.94 26.61 29.47
CA PHE A 80 10.21 27.25 30.74
C PHE A 80 9.84 26.28 31.86
N VAL A 81 10.81 25.94 32.69
CA VAL A 81 10.57 25.14 33.89
C VAL A 81 10.42 26.10 35.06
N LYS A 82 9.29 25.99 35.77
CA LYS A 82 9.03 26.73 37.00
C LYS A 82 9.94 26.19 38.10
N ILE A 83 10.89 26.98 38.57
CA ILE A 83 11.80 26.60 39.68
C ILE A 83 11.15 26.96 41.02
N THR A 84 10.55 28.16 41.11
CA THR A 84 9.81 28.64 42.28
C THR A 84 8.57 29.41 41.83
N GLU A 85 7.73 29.86 42.75
CA GLU A 85 6.50 30.60 42.41
C GLU A 85 6.72 31.82 41.51
N ARG A 86 7.92 32.42 41.55
CA ARG A 86 8.24 33.66 40.84
C ARG A 86 9.30 33.53 39.75
N PHE A 87 9.95 32.37 39.60
CA PHE A 87 11.09 32.21 38.69
C PHE A 87 10.91 31.05 37.71
N TYR A 88 11.07 31.37 36.43
CA TYR A 88 11.12 30.43 35.33
C TYR A 88 12.54 30.38 34.77
N LYS A 89 13.07 29.17 34.55
CA LYS A 89 14.33 28.98 33.84
C LYS A 89 14.04 28.46 32.45
N ALA A 90 14.62 29.11 31.45
CA ALA A 90 14.63 28.59 30.09
C ALA A 90 15.42 27.28 30.08
N VAL A 91 14.81 26.22 29.58
CA VAL A 91 15.42 24.90 29.45
C VAL A 91 15.55 24.57 27.98
N GLU A 92 16.74 24.11 27.59
CA GLU A 92 16.96 23.60 26.25
C GLU A 92 16.14 22.34 26.02
N SER A 93 15.32 22.34 24.98
CA SER A 93 14.53 21.19 24.57
C SER A 93 15.11 20.58 23.29
N HIS A 94 15.17 19.25 23.25
CA HIS A 94 15.58 18.52 22.05
C HIS A 94 14.34 18.23 21.20
N VAL A 95 14.35 18.73 19.97
CA VAL A 95 13.27 18.60 18.99
C VAL A 95 13.74 17.69 17.85
N TYR A 96 13.00 16.62 17.61
CA TYR A 96 13.29 15.60 16.61
C TYR A 96 12.31 15.73 15.43
N LYS A 97 12.73 15.28 14.24
CA LYS A 97 11.78 15.04 13.14
C LYS A 97 10.87 13.89 13.54
N GLU A 98 9.56 14.11 13.49
CA GLU A 98 8.61 13.12 14.01
C GLU A 98 8.58 11.83 13.16
N ARG A 99 8.83 11.95 11.85
CA ARG A 99 8.98 10.81 10.94
C ARG A 99 10.12 9.86 11.33
N ASP A 100 11.27 10.40 11.73
CA ASP A 100 12.43 9.58 12.13
C ASP A 100 12.15 8.82 13.44
N VAL A 101 11.42 9.47 14.36
CA VAL A 101 10.94 8.87 15.61
C VAL A 101 9.95 7.74 15.33
N GLU A 102 9.04 7.92 14.36
CA GLU A 102 8.09 6.87 13.94
C GLU A 102 8.81 5.66 13.35
N MET A 103 9.75 5.86 12.42
CA MET A 103 10.53 4.77 11.83
C MET A 103 11.27 3.96 12.90
N ARG A 104 11.85 4.64 13.89
CA ARG A 104 12.51 3.99 15.03
C ARG A 104 11.52 3.21 15.91
N ALA A 105 10.27 3.68 16.02
CA ALA A 105 9.22 2.94 16.70
C ALA A 105 8.79 1.70 15.92
N TRP A 106 8.72 1.78 14.58
CA TRP A 106 8.47 0.62 13.72
C TRP A 106 9.60 -0.42 13.84
N GLU A 107 10.86 0.00 13.83
CA GLU A 107 12.02 -0.88 14.08
C GLU A 107 11.87 -1.64 15.40
N LYS A 108 11.52 -0.93 16.48
CA LYS A 108 11.34 -1.52 17.81
C LYS A 108 10.18 -2.51 17.89
N HIS A 109 9.11 -2.26 17.14
CA HIS A 109 7.86 -2.99 17.27
C HIS A 109 7.61 -4.02 16.16
N GLY A 110 8.59 -4.25 15.28
CA GLY A 110 8.49 -5.21 14.19
C GLY A 110 7.59 -4.71 13.07
N GLY A 111 7.89 -3.51 12.58
CA GLY A 111 7.20 -2.86 11.47
C GLY A 111 5.99 -2.00 11.88
N PRO A 112 5.38 -1.32 10.89
CA PRO A 112 4.22 -0.45 11.10
C PRO A 112 3.02 -1.17 11.72
N GLU A 113 2.74 -2.40 11.30
CA GLU A 113 1.63 -3.22 11.81
C GLU A 113 1.89 -3.65 13.26
N GLY A 114 3.15 -3.96 13.58
CA GLY A 114 3.59 -4.28 14.94
C GLY A 114 3.39 -3.11 15.90
N PHE A 115 3.76 -1.91 15.45
CA PHE A 115 3.52 -0.67 16.19
C PHE A 115 2.03 -0.39 16.41
N GLN A 116 1.20 -0.53 15.36
CA GLN A 116 -0.25 -0.34 15.45
C GLN A 116 -0.90 -1.32 16.44
N ARG A 117 -0.52 -2.60 16.40
CA ARG A 117 -1.00 -3.61 17.37
C ARG A 117 -0.66 -3.23 18.81
N MET A 118 0.53 -2.67 19.03
CA MET A 118 0.97 -2.22 20.35
C MET A 118 0.11 -1.03 20.85
N LEU A 119 -0.16 -0.03 19.99
CA LEU A 119 -1.05 1.09 20.32
C LEU A 119 -2.47 0.60 20.66
N ASN A 120 -3.02 -0.32 19.86
CA ASN A 120 -4.34 -0.91 20.09
C ASN A 120 -4.41 -1.70 21.40
N LYS A 121 -3.38 -2.48 21.72
CA LYS A 121 -3.30 -3.21 23.00
C LYS A 121 -3.33 -2.28 24.20
N ARG A 122 -2.66 -1.12 24.12
CA ARG A 122 -2.68 -0.12 25.19
C ARG A 122 -4.03 0.58 25.31
N ALA A 123 -4.68 0.90 24.19
CA ALA A 123 -6.01 1.48 24.18
C ALA A 123 -7.05 0.58 24.88
N LYS A 124 -6.96 -0.74 24.69
CA LYS A 124 -7.81 -1.72 25.37
C LYS A 124 -7.56 -1.83 26.88
N GLY A 125 -6.39 -1.41 27.36
CA GLY A 125 -5.99 -1.51 28.77
C GLY A 125 -6.68 -0.53 29.73
N GLY A 126 -7.79 0.12 29.33
CA GLY A 126 -8.64 0.96 30.18
C GLY A 126 -8.04 2.29 30.66
N LYS A 127 -6.71 2.48 30.55
CA LYS A 127 -6.08 3.77 30.81
C LYS A 127 -6.33 4.68 29.61
N LYS A 128 -7.29 5.60 29.75
CA LYS A 128 -7.50 6.76 28.85
C LYS A 128 -6.25 7.63 28.83
N SER A 129 -5.20 7.18 28.16
CA SER A 129 -3.98 7.95 27.97
C SER A 129 -4.11 8.63 26.61
N ASN A 130 -4.26 9.96 26.61
CA ASN A 130 -4.17 10.85 25.43
C ASN A 130 -2.72 10.90 24.89
N ASN A 131 -2.04 9.75 24.84
CA ASN A 131 -0.64 9.64 24.43
C ASN A 131 -0.52 8.92 23.09
N LYS A 132 -1.58 8.87 22.26
CA LYS A 132 -1.40 8.45 20.88
C LYS A 132 -0.68 9.58 20.13
N PRO A 133 0.18 9.28 19.15
CA PRO A 133 0.64 10.32 18.25
C PRO A 133 -0.56 10.91 17.49
N LYS A 134 -0.54 12.21 17.20
CA LYS A 134 -1.69 12.93 16.62
C LYS A 134 -2.14 12.31 15.29
N SER A 135 -1.18 11.87 14.48
CA SER A 135 -1.42 11.16 13.22
C SER A 135 -2.22 9.86 13.37
N TYR A 136 -2.31 9.32 14.59
CA TYR A 136 -3.04 8.09 14.94
C TYR A 136 -4.29 8.34 15.81
N GLU A 137 -4.62 9.61 16.10
CA GLU A 137 -5.80 9.98 16.91
C GLU A 137 -7.06 10.15 16.06
N VAL A 138 -6.91 10.50 14.79
CA VAL A 138 -8.04 10.61 13.88
C VAL A 138 -8.62 9.21 13.72
N GLY A 139 -9.78 8.96 14.32
CA GLY A 139 -10.58 7.74 14.19
C GLY A 139 -11.08 7.47 12.77
N VAL A 140 -10.44 8.06 11.77
CA VAL A 140 -10.22 7.38 10.50
C VAL A 140 -9.31 6.20 10.85
N ASP A 141 -9.92 5.14 11.40
CA ASP A 141 -9.50 3.81 10.99
C ASP A 141 -9.27 3.96 9.49
N PRO A 142 -8.02 3.77 8.99
CA PRO A 142 -7.78 3.92 7.57
C PRO A 142 -8.92 3.14 6.93
N ALA A 143 -9.78 3.81 6.14
CA ALA A 143 -10.77 3.10 5.34
C ALA A 143 -9.94 1.98 4.75
N PRO A 144 -10.19 0.71 5.16
CA PRO A 144 -9.21 -0.36 5.04
C PRO A 144 -8.69 -0.22 3.64
N VAL A 145 -7.38 0.09 3.46
CA VAL A 145 -6.79 0.37 2.13
C VAL A 145 -7.48 -0.61 1.22
N PRO A 146 -8.43 -0.19 0.34
CA PRO A 146 -9.53 -1.05 -0.08
C PRO A 146 -8.91 -2.38 -0.39
N LEU A 147 -9.16 -3.35 0.51
CA LEU A 147 -8.51 -4.65 0.47
C LEU A 147 -8.69 -5.04 -0.99
N PRO A 148 -7.61 -5.11 -1.80
CA PRO A 148 -7.70 -5.02 -3.25
C PRO A 148 -8.86 -5.87 -3.67
N ALA A 149 -9.94 -5.21 -4.13
CA ALA A 149 -11.34 -5.62 -3.98
C ALA A 149 -11.45 -7.11 -3.71
N ALA A 150 -11.44 -7.50 -2.42
CA ALA A 150 -11.28 -8.88 -1.93
C ALA A 150 -10.96 -9.85 -3.08
N LEU A 151 -9.68 -9.89 -3.49
CA LEU A 151 -9.16 -10.68 -4.63
C LEU A 151 -10.18 -11.77 -4.93
N VAL A 152 -10.99 -11.55 -5.98
CA VAL A 152 -11.95 -12.55 -6.44
C VAL A 152 -11.16 -13.85 -6.35
N PRO A 153 -11.58 -14.82 -5.50
CA PRO A 153 -10.78 -16.01 -5.25
C PRO A 153 -10.27 -16.46 -6.60
N ASP A 154 -8.96 -16.61 -6.72
CA ASP A 154 -8.28 -16.81 -8.00
C ASP A 154 -8.78 -18.17 -8.52
N ILE A 155 -9.97 -18.15 -9.15
CA ILE A 155 -10.74 -19.29 -9.65
C ILE A 155 -9.86 -20.09 -10.60
N ASP A 156 -8.85 -19.43 -11.17
CA ASP A 156 -7.93 -19.94 -12.15
C ASP A 156 -6.64 -20.57 -11.55
N ILE A 157 -6.44 -20.61 -10.22
CA ILE A 157 -5.37 -21.41 -9.56
C ILE A 157 -5.88 -22.78 -9.06
N GLU A 158 -7.18 -23.10 -9.18
CA GLU A 158 -7.67 -24.39 -8.69
C GLU A 158 -7.08 -25.59 -9.46
N THR A 159 -6.48 -25.36 -10.62
CA THR A 159 -5.61 -26.35 -11.28
C THR A 159 -4.17 -26.22 -10.75
N PRO A 160 -3.62 -27.23 -10.07
CA PRO A 160 -2.24 -27.23 -9.58
C PRO A 160 -1.25 -27.36 -10.75
N ASN A 161 -1.11 -26.30 -11.55
CA ASN A 161 -0.11 -26.20 -12.60
C ASN A 161 1.11 -25.42 -12.07
N ILE A 162 2.20 -26.15 -11.82
CA ILE A 162 3.46 -25.59 -11.31
C ILE A 162 3.97 -24.44 -12.21
N ILE A 163 3.80 -24.56 -13.53
CA ILE A 163 4.26 -23.56 -14.50
C ILE A 163 3.51 -22.24 -14.34
N LEU A 164 2.20 -22.28 -14.14
CA LEU A 164 1.40 -21.07 -13.89
C LEU A 164 1.80 -20.40 -12.56
N GLY A 165 2.11 -21.21 -11.55
CA GLY A 165 2.66 -20.72 -10.28
C GLY A 165 3.99 -19.99 -10.47
N ASP A 166 4.89 -20.54 -11.26
CA ASP A 166 6.19 -19.93 -11.57
C ASP A 166 6.03 -18.63 -12.36
N ILE A 167 5.14 -18.56 -13.36
CA ILE A 167 4.87 -17.33 -14.12
C ILE A 167 4.30 -16.25 -13.21
N LYS A 168 3.35 -16.59 -12.33
CA LYS A 168 2.78 -15.65 -11.37
C LYS A 168 3.84 -15.11 -10.41
N ALA A 169 4.70 -15.99 -9.89
CA ALA A 169 5.82 -15.61 -9.03
C ALA A 169 6.78 -14.66 -9.77
N ASN A 170 7.12 -14.97 -11.03
CA ASN A 170 7.97 -14.12 -11.86
C ASN A 170 7.36 -12.74 -12.09
N MET A 171 6.07 -12.64 -12.41
CA MET A 171 5.37 -11.35 -12.55
C MET A 171 5.32 -10.60 -11.22
N GLN A 172 5.12 -11.30 -10.10
CA GLN A 172 5.14 -10.69 -8.78
C GLN A 172 6.51 -10.11 -8.42
N ASP A 173 7.60 -10.83 -8.68
CA ASP A 173 8.97 -10.38 -8.43
C ASP A 173 9.33 -9.14 -9.25
N ARG A 174 8.71 -8.96 -10.42
CA ARG A 174 8.84 -7.76 -11.25
C ARG A 174 7.87 -6.63 -10.89
N ASN A 175 7.03 -6.81 -9.86
CA ASN A 175 5.95 -5.89 -9.50
C ASN A 175 4.95 -5.66 -10.65
N GLU A 176 4.71 -6.71 -11.44
CA GLU A 176 3.80 -6.78 -12.60
C GLU A 176 2.58 -7.67 -12.31
N LEU A 177 2.21 -7.88 -11.05
CA LEU A 177 1.06 -8.73 -10.70
C LEU A 177 -0.26 -8.25 -11.34
N TRP A 178 -0.38 -6.95 -11.63
CA TRP A 178 -1.52 -6.42 -12.37
C TRP A 178 -1.62 -6.97 -13.80
N LEU A 179 -0.49 -7.33 -14.41
CA LEU A 179 -0.43 -7.87 -15.77
C LEU A 179 -0.94 -9.31 -15.78
N TRP A 180 -0.62 -10.09 -14.75
CA TRP A 180 -1.21 -11.40 -14.50
C TRP A 180 -2.74 -11.30 -14.50
N ASP A 181 -3.30 -10.40 -13.70
CA ASP A 181 -4.75 -10.20 -13.61
C ASP A 181 -5.35 -9.77 -14.97
N ALA A 182 -4.67 -8.89 -15.71
CA ALA A 182 -5.11 -8.43 -17.03
C ALA A 182 -5.11 -9.56 -18.07
N VAL A 183 -4.06 -10.38 -18.11
CA VAL A 183 -3.96 -11.53 -19.02
C VAL A 183 -5.04 -12.55 -18.70
N ASN A 184 -5.21 -12.92 -17.42
CA ASN A 184 -6.24 -13.88 -17.01
C ASN A 184 -7.65 -13.39 -17.35
N LYS A 185 -7.91 -12.10 -17.18
CA LYS A 185 -9.18 -11.49 -17.61
C LYS A 185 -9.44 -11.72 -19.11
N VAL A 186 -8.46 -11.46 -19.97
CA VAL A 186 -8.59 -11.69 -21.42
C VAL A 186 -8.84 -13.16 -21.72
N LEU A 187 -8.04 -14.07 -21.14
CA LEU A 187 -8.20 -15.52 -21.35
C LEU A 187 -9.58 -16.02 -20.89
N HIS A 188 -10.10 -15.47 -19.79
CA HIS A 188 -11.43 -15.77 -19.27
C HIS A 188 -12.53 -15.28 -20.23
N GLU A 189 -12.43 -14.05 -20.74
CA GLU A 189 -13.37 -13.48 -21.70
C GLU A 189 -13.39 -14.26 -23.02
N MET A 190 -12.23 -14.77 -23.45
CA MET A 190 -12.11 -15.66 -24.61
C MET A 190 -12.69 -17.07 -24.38
N ARG A 191 -13.07 -17.42 -23.14
CA ARG A 191 -13.59 -18.74 -22.73
C ARG A 191 -12.68 -19.90 -23.15
N ILE A 192 -11.36 -19.68 -23.10
CA ILE A 192 -10.40 -20.73 -23.44
C ILE A 192 -10.44 -21.78 -22.33
N PRO A 193 -10.83 -23.05 -22.62
CA PRO A 193 -10.81 -24.11 -21.62
C PRO A 193 -9.38 -24.38 -21.16
N ASP A 194 -9.20 -24.84 -19.93
CA ASP A 194 -7.87 -25.25 -19.42
C ASP A 194 -7.24 -26.35 -20.28
N THR A 195 -8.06 -27.19 -20.92
CA THR A 195 -7.67 -28.22 -21.88
C THR A 195 -8.43 -28.02 -23.20
N SER A 196 -8.01 -27.02 -23.96
CA SER A 196 -8.58 -26.80 -25.28
C SER A 196 -8.16 -27.90 -26.27
N PRO A 197 -9.09 -28.52 -27.01
CA PRO A 197 -8.77 -29.55 -28.01
C PRO A 197 -7.98 -29.01 -29.22
N ASP A 198 -7.87 -27.68 -29.38
CA ASP A 198 -7.03 -27.04 -30.39
C ASP A 198 -5.54 -26.93 -29.98
N GLY A 199 -5.17 -27.48 -28.82
CA GLY A 199 -3.79 -27.51 -28.33
C GLY A 199 -3.30 -26.19 -27.71
N ARG A 200 -4.16 -25.17 -27.59
CA ARG A 200 -3.85 -23.92 -26.89
C ARG A 200 -4.26 -24.05 -25.43
N ASP A 201 -3.42 -24.71 -24.64
CA ASP A 201 -3.62 -24.69 -23.20
C ASP A 201 -3.35 -23.28 -22.64
N ARG A 202 -4.07 -22.95 -21.57
CA ARG A 202 -3.95 -21.67 -20.85
C ARG A 202 -2.49 -21.34 -20.53
N THR A 203 -1.70 -22.35 -20.18
CA THR A 203 -0.29 -22.26 -19.83
C THR A 203 0.54 -21.70 -20.98
N THR A 204 0.35 -22.20 -22.20
CA THR A 204 1.07 -21.73 -23.39
C THR A 204 0.77 -20.25 -23.67
N LEU A 205 -0.48 -19.83 -23.51
CA LEU A 205 -0.90 -18.45 -23.71
C LEU A 205 -0.33 -17.51 -22.65
N MET A 206 -0.31 -17.95 -21.39
CA MET A 206 0.30 -17.22 -20.29
C MET A 206 1.82 -17.11 -20.44
N MET A 207 2.50 -18.17 -20.88
CA MET A 207 3.93 -18.12 -21.23
C MET A 207 4.20 -17.17 -22.39
N CYS A 208 3.32 -17.17 -23.41
CA CYS A 208 3.41 -16.21 -24.50
C CYS A 208 3.24 -14.77 -24.00
N ALA A 209 2.27 -14.53 -23.10
CA ALA A 209 2.05 -13.23 -22.48
C ALA A 209 3.28 -12.76 -21.71
N ASP A 210 3.82 -13.61 -20.82
CA ASP A 210 5.02 -13.30 -20.03
C ASP A 210 6.18 -12.91 -20.94
N ASN A 211 6.50 -13.74 -21.95
CA ASN A 211 7.61 -13.48 -22.87
C ASN A 211 7.41 -12.24 -23.76
N THR A 212 6.17 -11.93 -24.16
CA THR A 212 5.90 -10.82 -25.10
C THR A 212 5.66 -9.48 -24.42
N LEU A 213 5.25 -9.49 -23.15
CA LEU A 213 4.88 -8.28 -22.41
C LEU A 213 5.95 -7.87 -21.38
N GLN A 214 6.85 -8.78 -21.01
CA GLN A 214 7.95 -8.50 -20.08
C GLN A 214 8.79 -7.30 -20.54
N GLY A 215 8.96 -6.32 -19.63
CA GLY A 215 9.79 -5.14 -19.88
C GLY A 215 9.19 -4.13 -20.87
N HIS A 216 7.98 -4.38 -21.40
CA HIS A 216 7.30 -3.44 -22.26
C HIS A 216 6.59 -2.33 -21.48
N TYR A 217 6.25 -2.55 -20.21
CA TYR A 217 5.58 -1.56 -19.35
C TYR A 217 6.56 -0.87 -18.41
N PRO A 218 6.39 0.44 -18.14
CA PRO A 218 7.12 1.07 -17.06
C PRO A 218 6.72 0.44 -15.72
N GLN A 219 7.56 0.57 -14.70
CA GLN A 219 7.21 0.07 -13.37
C GLN A 219 5.97 0.81 -12.85
N ARG A 220 4.94 0.05 -12.43
CA ARG A 220 3.75 0.63 -11.82
C ARG A 220 4.09 1.14 -10.42
N PRO A 221 3.85 2.42 -10.09
CA PRO A 221 4.06 2.92 -8.74
C PRO A 221 3.26 2.09 -7.76
N ALA A 222 3.90 1.60 -6.70
CA ALA A 222 3.19 0.89 -5.65
C ALA A 222 2.07 1.81 -5.11
N SER A 223 0.87 1.26 -4.93
CA SER A 223 -0.35 2.00 -4.53
C SER A 223 -0.16 2.85 -3.26
N ALA A 224 0.88 2.57 -2.48
CA ALA A 224 1.33 3.33 -1.32
C ALA A 224 1.82 4.77 -1.63
N TYR A 225 2.08 5.11 -2.90
CA TYR A 225 2.56 6.43 -3.31
C TYR A 225 1.52 7.22 -4.10
N SER A 226 0.27 7.24 -3.61
CA SER A 226 -0.75 8.15 -4.12
C SER A 226 -0.19 9.58 -4.13
N LEU A 227 -0.23 10.23 -5.30
CA LEU A 227 0.06 11.64 -5.44
C LEU A 227 -0.60 12.43 -4.31
N PRO A 228 0.04 13.50 -3.78
CA PRO A 228 -0.49 14.23 -2.63
C PRO A 228 -1.96 14.60 -2.86
N PRO A 229 -2.89 14.19 -1.99
CA PRO A 229 -4.33 14.37 -2.22
C PRO A 229 -4.74 15.85 -2.25
N ASN A 230 -3.90 16.74 -1.71
CA ASN A 230 -4.12 18.19 -1.70
C ASN A 230 -3.45 18.91 -2.88
N SER A 231 -2.96 18.18 -3.89
CA SER A 231 -2.38 18.79 -5.07
C SER A 231 -3.46 19.32 -6.02
N ALA A 232 -3.32 20.60 -6.40
CA ALA A 232 -4.25 21.25 -7.32
C ALA A 232 -4.19 20.65 -8.74
N SER A 233 -3.00 20.31 -9.26
CA SER A 233 -2.88 19.67 -10.59
C SER A 233 -3.50 18.28 -10.62
N VAL A 234 -3.32 17.51 -9.55
CA VAL A 234 -3.86 16.14 -9.42
C VAL A 234 -5.37 16.16 -9.24
N GLU A 235 -5.91 17.06 -8.42
CA GLU A 235 -7.36 17.28 -8.30
C GLU A 235 -7.96 17.67 -9.66
N ALA A 236 -7.31 18.57 -10.39
CA ALA A 236 -7.77 18.98 -11.72
C ALA A 236 -7.76 17.83 -12.73
N LEU A 237 -6.75 16.95 -12.69
CA LEU A 237 -6.71 15.74 -13.52
C LEU A 237 -7.84 14.79 -13.13
N ASN A 238 -8.00 14.48 -11.84
CA ASN A 238 -9.05 13.58 -11.35
C ASN A 238 -10.46 14.11 -11.68
N LYS A 239 -10.68 15.43 -11.59
CA LYS A 239 -11.93 16.09 -11.95
C LYS A 239 -12.22 16.02 -13.45
N LEU A 240 -11.19 16.06 -14.30
CA LEU A 240 -11.35 15.83 -15.73
C LEU A 240 -11.71 14.36 -15.99
N LEU A 241 -10.92 13.45 -15.43
CA LEU A 241 -11.08 12.00 -15.58
C LEU A 241 -12.41 11.48 -15.04
N SER A 242 -12.99 12.06 -14.00
CA SER A 242 -14.31 11.66 -13.51
C SER A 242 -15.43 11.89 -14.53
N ARG A 243 -15.19 12.74 -15.54
CA ARG A 243 -16.08 13.02 -16.68
C ARG A 243 -15.59 12.36 -17.97
N ALA A 244 -14.68 11.39 -17.87
CA ALA A 244 -14.16 10.71 -19.04
C ALA A 244 -15.26 9.95 -19.78
N PRO A 245 -15.37 10.10 -21.12
CA PRO A 245 -16.28 9.31 -21.92
C PRO A 245 -16.03 7.81 -21.74
N SER A 246 -17.11 7.05 -21.56
CA SER A 246 -17.15 5.59 -21.57
C SER A 246 -17.81 5.09 -22.85
N THR A 247 -17.50 3.89 -23.32
CA THR A 247 -18.11 3.29 -24.52
C THR A 247 -19.63 3.21 -24.48
N GLN A 248 -20.21 3.37 -23.29
CA GLN A 248 -21.65 3.45 -23.05
C GLN A 248 -22.25 4.86 -23.23
N ASP A 249 -21.42 5.92 -23.23
CA ASP A 249 -21.85 7.32 -23.14
C ASP A 249 -22.10 8.01 -24.51
N GLY A 250 -21.88 7.32 -25.64
CA GLY A 250 -22.21 7.83 -26.98
C GLY A 250 -21.16 8.77 -27.61
N PRO A 251 -21.54 9.91 -28.24
CA PRO A 251 -20.77 10.60 -29.29
C PRO A 251 -19.48 11.31 -28.83
N ALA A 252 -19.03 11.13 -27.60
CA ALA A 252 -17.79 11.70 -27.07
C ALA A 252 -16.55 10.80 -27.31
N ILE A 253 -16.72 9.78 -28.14
CA ILE A 253 -15.74 8.75 -28.48
C ILE A 253 -15.54 8.75 -29.99
N ASP A 254 -14.31 8.54 -30.42
CA ASP A 254 -14.02 8.20 -31.82
C ASP A 254 -13.87 6.67 -31.90
N SER A 255 -14.63 6.07 -32.81
CA SER A 255 -14.42 4.68 -33.22
C SER A 255 -13.79 4.67 -34.59
N GLN A 256 -12.64 4.03 -34.72
CA GLN A 256 -11.97 3.81 -35.99
C GLN A 256 -11.87 2.30 -36.21
N TYR A 257 -12.27 1.86 -37.39
CA TYR A 257 -12.05 0.47 -37.79
C TYR A 257 -10.62 0.35 -38.29
N ASP A 258 -9.81 -0.48 -37.63
CA ASP A 258 -8.47 -0.81 -38.10
C ASP A 258 -8.59 -1.99 -39.07
N ASP A 259 -8.49 -1.70 -40.38
CA ASP A 259 -8.57 -2.71 -41.44
C ASP A 259 -7.49 -3.80 -41.30
N ALA A 260 -6.31 -3.46 -40.76
CA ALA A 260 -5.21 -4.40 -40.61
C ALA A 260 -5.48 -5.38 -39.45
N ALA A 261 -5.97 -4.87 -38.32
CA ALA A 261 -6.31 -5.70 -37.16
C ALA A 261 -7.73 -6.31 -37.25
N LYS A 262 -8.53 -5.88 -38.22
CA LYS A 262 -9.95 -6.21 -38.38
C LYS A 262 -10.76 -5.97 -37.10
N ASN A 263 -10.35 -5.01 -36.29
CA ASN A 263 -10.97 -4.68 -35.01
C ASN A 263 -11.45 -3.22 -34.99
N MET A 264 -12.43 -2.94 -34.14
CA MET A 264 -12.87 -1.58 -33.88
C MET A 264 -12.02 -1.02 -32.75
N VAL A 265 -11.14 -0.08 -33.06
CA VAL A 265 -10.39 0.68 -32.06
C VAL A 265 -11.30 1.79 -31.55
N VAL A 266 -11.55 1.76 -30.24
CA VAL A 266 -12.36 2.77 -29.58
C VAL A 266 -11.45 3.65 -28.74
N GLU A 267 -11.44 4.95 -29.03
CA GLU A 267 -10.59 5.91 -28.33
C GLU A 267 -11.31 7.20 -27.94
N TRP A 268 -10.78 7.88 -26.93
CA TRP A 268 -11.22 9.23 -26.62
C TRP A 268 -10.92 10.16 -27.79
N LYS A 269 -11.88 11.03 -28.11
CA LYS A 269 -11.70 12.08 -29.13
C LYS A 269 -10.43 12.88 -28.88
N LYS A 270 -9.77 13.30 -29.96
CA LYS A 270 -8.55 14.15 -29.89
C LYS A 270 -8.73 15.34 -28.93
N ALA A 271 -9.86 16.04 -29.01
CA ALA A 271 -10.14 17.19 -28.14
C ALA A 271 -10.18 16.84 -26.63
N TYR A 272 -10.54 15.62 -26.26
CA TYR A 272 -10.47 15.15 -24.87
C TYR A 272 -9.05 14.72 -24.50
N LYS A 273 -8.35 13.99 -25.40
CA LYS A 273 -6.93 13.63 -25.22
C LYS A 273 -6.07 14.87 -24.98
N ASP A 274 -6.26 15.94 -25.76
CA ASP A 274 -5.54 17.22 -25.61
C ASP A 274 -5.77 17.83 -24.20
N LYS A 275 -7.00 17.75 -23.67
CA LYS A 275 -7.29 18.20 -22.29
C LYS A 275 -6.59 17.34 -21.24
N VAL A 276 -6.54 16.03 -21.44
CA VAL A 276 -5.84 15.10 -20.54
C VAL A 276 -4.34 15.40 -20.54
N PHE A 277 -3.73 15.57 -21.72
CA PHE A 277 -2.31 15.95 -21.84
C PHE A 277 -2.03 17.29 -21.14
N ALA A 278 -2.87 18.31 -21.33
CA ALA A 278 -2.71 19.58 -20.63
C ALA A 278 -2.74 19.42 -19.09
N LYS A 279 -3.56 18.50 -18.56
CA LYS A 279 -3.58 18.19 -17.11
C LYS A 279 -2.36 17.40 -16.67
N LEU A 280 -1.90 16.43 -17.45
CA LEU A 280 -0.66 15.70 -17.18
C LEU A 280 0.56 16.64 -17.15
N SER A 281 0.63 17.63 -18.05
CA SER A 281 1.67 18.66 -18.03
C SER A 281 1.64 19.49 -16.74
N GLY A 282 0.45 19.79 -16.21
CA GLY A 282 0.33 20.44 -14.90
C GLY A 282 0.86 19.58 -13.75
N VAL A 283 0.61 18.26 -13.77
CA VAL A 283 1.17 17.33 -12.78
C VAL A 283 2.69 17.25 -12.90
N LEU A 284 3.23 17.20 -14.13
CA LEU A 284 4.67 17.22 -14.37
C LEU A 284 5.33 18.49 -13.82
N GLN A 285 4.69 19.66 -13.99
CA GLN A 285 5.20 20.93 -13.46
C GLN A 285 5.20 20.97 -11.93
N GLU A 286 4.19 20.41 -11.28
CA GLU A 286 4.04 20.44 -9.81
C GLU A 286 4.86 19.34 -9.10
N HIS A 287 4.92 18.13 -9.68
CA HIS A 287 5.47 16.92 -9.02
C HIS A 287 6.63 16.26 -9.77
N GLY A 288 7.11 16.85 -10.86
CA GLY A 288 8.21 16.31 -11.66
C GLY A 288 7.88 15.01 -12.39
N SER A 289 8.92 14.31 -12.85
CA SER A 289 8.79 13.08 -13.64
C SER A 289 8.08 11.96 -12.88
N TYR A 290 8.38 11.81 -11.60
CA TYR A 290 7.75 10.80 -10.74
C TYR A 290 6.24 10.99 -10.63
N GLY A 291 5.80 12.25 -10.47
CA GLY A 291 4.38 12.54 -10.40
C GLY A 291 3.66 12.29 -11.73
N LEU A 292 4.32 12.59 -12.84
CA LEU A 292 3.82 12.28 -14.18
C LEU A 292 3.68 10.77 -14.41
N GLU A 293 4.66 9.96 -14.02
CA GLU A 293 4.61 8.49 -14.15
C GLU A 293 3.40 7.92 -13.41
N THR A 294 3.17 8.37 -12.17
CA THR A 294 1.98 7.99 -11.39
C THR A 294 0.68 8.45 -12.05
N ALA A 295 0.64 9.69 -12.55
CA ALA A 295 -0.55 10.21 -13.22
C ALA A 295 -0.87 9.48 -14.53
N ARG A 296 0.13 9.03 -15.29
CA ARG A 296 -0.06 8.23 -16.49
C ARG A 296 -0.74 6.89 -16.18
N TRP A 297 -0.34 6.23 -15.11
CA TRP A 297 -1.02 5.02 -14.64
C TRP A 297 -2.48 5.28 -14.27
N ILE A 298 -2.78 6.41 -13.61
CA ILE A 298 -4.16 6.82 -13.31
C ILE A 298 -4.98 7.03 -14.59
N VAL A 299 -4.40 7.66 -15.61
CA VAL A 299 -5.05 7.86 -16.92
C VAL A 299 -5.27 6.52 -17.62
N TYR A 300 -4.25 5.65 -17.66
CA TYR A 300 -4.33 4.30 -18.23
C TYR A 300 -5.46 3.49 -17.60
N ASP A 301 -5.50 3.41 -16.27
CA ASP A 301 -6.55 2.68 -15.55
C ASP A 301 -7.94 3.23 -15.85
N LYS A 302 -8.07 4.56 -15.93
CA LYS A 302 -9.33 5.20 -16.27
C LYS A 302 -9.74 4.92 -17.72
N TYR A 303 -8.79 4.93 -18.65
CA TYR A 303 -9.00 4.65 -20.06
C TYR A 303 -9.52 3.23 -20.27
N VAL A 304 -8.86 2.24 -19.64
CA VAL A 304 -9.29 0.82 -19.63
C VAL A 304 -10.67 0.67 -18.98
N LYS A 305 -10.90 1.32 -17.83
CA LYS A 305 -12.20 1.26 -17.13
C LYS A 305 -13.36 1.85 -17.94
N CYS A 306 -13.10 2.82 -18.79
CA CYS A 306 -14.08 3.41 -19.71
C CYS A 306 -14.35 2.53 -20.95
N GLY A 307 -13.75 1.34 -21.04
CA GLY A 307 -14.00 0.36 -22.10
C GLY A 307 -13.36 0.69 -23.44
N MET A 308 -12.39 1.61 -23.48
CA MET A 308 -11.78 2.09 -24.73
C MET A 308 -10.95 0.99 -25.41
N SER A 309 -9.80 0.69 -24.82
CA SER A 309 -8.93 -0.41 -25.20
C SER A 309 -8.23 -0.90 -23.94
N SER A 310 -7.95 -2.18 -23.90
CA SER A 310 -7.18 -2.85 -22.86
C SER A 310 -6.19 -3.79 -23.51
N LEU A 311 -5.40 -4.47 -22.68
CA LEU A 311 -4.72 -5.68 -23.10
C LEU A 311 -5.72 -6.62 -23.80
N ASP A 312 -5.32 -7.12 -24.95
CA ASP A 312 -6.10 -8.00 -25.81
C ASP A 312 -5.16 -9.01 -26.48
N TYR A 313 -5.72 -10.15 -26.88
CA TYR A 313 -5.00 -11.22 -27.57
C TYR A 313 -5.63 -11.43 -28.94
N GLN A 314 -4.93 -10.93 -29.97
CA GLN A 314 -5.50 -10.80 -31.31
C GLN A 314 -4.63 -11.46 -32.39
N PRO A 315 -5.22 -11.87 -33.52
CA PRO A 315 -4.47 -12.44 -34.62
C PRO A 315 -3.45 -11.42 -35.14
N ASN A 316 -2.21 -11.84 -35.26
CA ASN A 316 -1.13 -11.18 -35.96
C ASN A 316 -1.42 -11.20 -37.47
N PRO A 317 -1.74 -10.05 -38.08
CA PRO A 317 -2.13 -9.99 -39.49
C PRO A 317 -0.97 -10.32 -40.44
N LYS A 318 0.27 -10.38 -39.95
CA LYS A 318 1.47 -10.64 -40.76
C LYS A 318 1.72 -12.13 -41.02
N TRP A 319 1.01 -13.04 -40.34
CA TRP A 319 1.24 -14.47 -40.48
C TRP A 319 0.04 -15.17 -41.12
N PRO A 320 0.27 -16.18 -41.99
CA PRO A 320 -0.81 -16.96 -42.58
C PRO A 320 -1.60 -17.70 -41.48
N ALA A 321 -2.89 -17.94 -41.75
CA ALA A 321 -3.90 -18.49 -40.85
C ALA A 321 -3.57 -19.89 -40.25
N GLU A 322 -2.43 -20.47 -40.59
CA GLU A 322 -1.99 -21.80 -40.16
C GLU A 322 -0.74 -21.80 -39.24
N SER A 323 -0.06 -20.67 -39.03
CA SER A 323 1.13 -20.59 -38.14
C SER A 323 0.77 -20.42 -36.65
N PRO A 324 1.33 -21.19 -35.71
CA PRO A 324 1.11 -20.98 -34.27
C PRO A 324 1.64 -19.63 -33.74
N SER A 325 2.46 -18.90 -34.51
CA SER A 325 2.90 -17.52 -34.22
C SER A 325 1.88 -16.44 -34.63
N GLN A 326 0.65 -16.86 -34.93
CA GLN A 326 -0.42 -16.02 -35.46
C GLN A 326 -1.06 -15.08 -34.47
N TRP A 327 -0.67 -15.04 -33.20
CA TRP A 327 -1.38 -14.24 -32.21
C TRP A 327 -0.39 -13.45 -31.39
N ILE A 328 -0.74 -12.21 -31.12
CA ILE A 328 0.09 -11.29 -30.35
C ILE A 328 -0.75 -10.66 -29.25
N TRP A 329 -0.13 -10.55 -28.09
CA TRP A 329 -0.62 -9.67 -27.04
C TRP A 329 -0.40 -8.23 -27.46
N ASN A 330 -1.46 -7.45 -27.41
CA ASN A 330 -1.42 -6.04 -27.74
C ASN A 330 -2.20 -5.24 -26.69
N ASP A 331 -1.71 -4.07 -26.36
CA ASP A 331 -2.39 -3.15 -25.47
C ASP A 331 -2.29 -1.75 -26.07
N SER A 332 -3.34 -1.33 -26.76
CA SER A 332 -3.34 0.01 -27.36
C SER A 332 -3.34 1.08 -26.28
N ALA A 333 -3.87 0.84 -25.07
CA ALA A 333 -3.90 1.80 -23.97
C ALA A 333 -2.50 2.09 -23.39
N LYS A 334 -1.53 1.21 -23.65
CA LYS A 334 -0.11 1.39 -23.31
C LYS A 334 0.47 2.72 -23.78
N PHE A 335 -0.09 3.34 -24.83
CA PHE A 335 0.33 4.66 -25.31
C PHE A 335 0.34 5.74 -24.20
N TRP A 336 -0.54 5.63 -23.20
CA TRP A 336 -0.59 6.55 -22.06
C TRP A 336 0.62 6.41 -21.14
N LEU A 337 1.23 5.23 -21.10
CA LEU A 337 2.38 4.90 -20.27
C LEU A 337 3.69 5.23 -20.97
N GLU A 338 3.71 5.15 -22.30
CA GLU A 338 4.86 5.51 -23.11
C GLU A 338 5.14 7.03 -23.06
N ASN A 339 6.38 7.42 -23.38
CA ASN A 339 6.82 8.82 -23.35
C ASN A 339 6.22 9.65 -24.51
N ALA A 340 4.89 9.81 -24.49
CA ALA A 340 4.13 10.56 -25.48
C ALA A 340 4.55 12.04 -25.58
N LEU A 341 5.16 12.60 -24.53
CA LEU A 341 5.65 13.99 -24.50
C LEU A 341 6.91 14.22 -25.36
N LYS A 342 7.49 13.19 -25.99
CA LYS A 342 8.65 13.34 -26.90
C LYS A 342 8.28 13.49 -28.38
N ARG A 343 6.98 13.60 -28.74
CA ARG A 343 6.50 13.61 -30.14
C ARG A 343 6.01 14.98 -30.64
N GLU A 344 6.46 16.07 -30.03
CA GLU A 344 6.42 17.43 -30.61
C GLU A 344 7.86 17.88 -30.87
#